data_AF-A0A833T289-F1
#
_entry.id   AF-A0A833T289-F1
#
_cell.length_a   1.000
_cell.length_b   1.000
_cell.length_c   1.000
_cell.angle_alpha   90.00
_cell.angle_beta   90.00
_cell.angle_gamma   90.00
#
_symmetry.space_group_name_H-M   'P 1'
#
loop_
_entity.id
_entity.type
_entity.pdbx_description
1 polymer ?
#
loop_
_entity_poly.entity_id
_entity_poly.type
_entity_poly.pdbx_seq_one_letter_code
_entity_poly.pdbx_strand_id
1 'polypeptide(L)'
;MSVKGFVFKTAKAQNKPASKFRNFIERSSNAVFPAGTSLCWWFLHIKKKKKKTDSVRLIGTILHPLMQRTRPDDKDDTHSGWTFVDPATTPFLTGPTGHGSYSSEGCTPDSVNNARFIRDLYEKCTTEKTAYSVPLLWDKKKNTIVSNDSADIVRMFNSAFADLVPSKLDLYPQELRSEIDEINEWIYNDVGHGVYKCGFAGTQELYDAAVEKVFAGLDRAEIILSEHRFLYVREIYQFSRMAKTVVMPHIAMHYYGSHTHLNPFGIVLAGPNVDFTRPHDRDRFTNAVVPTFE
;
A
#
# COMPACT_ATOMS: atom_id res chain seq x y z
N MET A 1 -24.04 -5.85 16.13
CA MET A 1 -24.22 -5.30 14.77
C MET A 1 -22.83 -4.99 14.25
N SER A 2 -22.44 -5.70 13.21
CA SER A 2 -21.07 -5.75 12.69
C SER A 2 -20.79 -4.55 11.79
N VAL A 3 -19.61 -3.95 11.92
CA VAL A 3 -19.17 -2.84 11.08
C VAL A 3 -18.79 -3.41 9.72
N LYS A 4 -19.39 -2.92 8.63
CA LYS A 4 -18.96 -3.22 7.26
C LYS A 4 -17.66 -2.45 6.96
N GLY A 5 -16.56 -2.91 7.54
CA GLY A 5 -15.21 -2.61 7.08
C GLY A 5 -14.84 -3.59 5.97
N PHE A 6 -14.10 -3.12 4.97
CA PHE A 6 -13.65 -3.96 3.86
C PHE A 6 -12.14 -4.15 3.98
N VAL A 7 -11.70 -5.41 3.99
CA VAL A 7 -10.30 -5.79 3.96
C VAL A 7 -10.01 -6.43 2.62
N PHE A 8 -9.15 -5.81 1.81
CA PHE A 8 -8.81 -6.26 0.46
C PHE A 8 -8.20 -7.67 0.45
N LYS A 9 -8.76 -8.56 -0.37
CA LYS A 9 -8.07 -9.75 -0.89
C LYS A 9 -7.36 -9.38 -2.18
N THR A 10 -6.09 -9.72 -2.31
CA THR A 10 -5.49 -9.91 -3.62
C THR A 10 -6.12 -11.19 -4.21
N ALA A 11 -7.00 -11.03 -5.19
CA ALA A 11 -7.34 -12.14 -6.05
C ALA A 11 -6.03 -12.68 -6.66
N LYS A 12 -5.95 -14.00 -6.89
CA LYS A 12 -4.85 -14.59 -7.65
C LYS A 12 -4.92 -14.02 -9.07
N ALA A 13 -4.27 -12.88 -9.29
CA ALA A 13 -4.03 -12.35 -10.63
C ALA A 13 -3.20 -13.40 -11.36
N GLN A 14 -3.75 -13.97 -12.44
CA GLN A 14 -3.11 -15.02 -13.22
C GLN A 14 -1.74 -14.64 -13.83
N ASN A 15 -1.26 -13.40 -13.66
CA ASN A 15 0.01 -12.93 -14.22
C ASN A 15 0.97 -12.22 -13.24
N LYS A 16 0.69 -12.14 -11.92
CA LYS A 16 1.67 -11.61 -10.94
C LYS A 16 2.38 -12.77 -10.23
N PRO A 17 3.71 -12.81 -10.16
CA PRO A 17 4.40 -13.84 -9.39
C PRO A 17 3.91 -13.81 -7.94
N ALA A 18 3.58 -14.99 -7.41
CA ALA A 18 3.07 -15.11 -6.05
C ALA A 18 4.08 -14.52 -5.05
N SER A 19 3.58 -13.82 -4.03
CA SER A 19 4.42 -13.28 -2.95
C SER A 19 5.17 -14.43 -2.27
N LYS A 20 6.50 -14.31 -2.17
CA LYS A 20 7.37 -15.35 -1.63
C LYS A 20 7.24 -15.52 -0.11
N PHE A 21 7.16 -14.41 0.63
CA PHE A 21 7.07 -14.43 2.08
C PHE A 21 5.60 -14.31 2.47
N ARG A 22 5.03 -15.41 2.99
CA ARG A 22 3.60 -15.54 3.35
C ARG A 22 3.38 -15.97 4.82
N ASN A 23 4.34 -15.71 5.70
CA ASN A 23 4.16 -16.06 7.11
C ASN A 23 3.14 -15.11 7.76
N PHE A 24 2.47 -15.58 8.81
CA PHE A 24 1.49 -14.81 9.55
C PHE A 24 2.01 -14.46 10.95
N ILE A 25 1.66 -13.26 11.41
CA ILE A 25 1.73 -12.93 12.84
C ILE A 25 0.53 -13.59 13.52
N GLU A 26 0.78 -14.30 14.60
CA GLU A 26 -0.23 -15.03 15.35
C GLU A 26 -0.23 -14.65 16.83
N ARG A 27 -1.38 -14.81 17.50
CA ARG A 27 -1.53 -14.49 18.93
C ARG A 27 -0.75 -15.43 19.84
N SER A 28 -0.58 -16.68 19.41
CA SER A 28 0.12 -17.69 20.21
C SER A 28 1.57 -17.29 20.44
N SER A 29 2.02 -17.31 21.69
CA SER A 29 3.42 -17.06 22.06
C SER A 29 4.39 -18.08 21.46
N ASN A 30 3.88 -19.27 21.09
CA ASN A 30 4.65 -20.36 20.49
C ASN A 30 4.67 -20.31 18.95
N ALA A 31 3.99 -19.34 18.34
CA ALA A 31 3.99 -19.20 16.88
C ALA A 31 5.38 -18.86 16.36
N VAL A 32 5.62 -19.15 15.08
CA VAL A 32 6.87 -18.75 14.42
C VAL A 32 7.02 -17.23 14.47
N PHE A 33 5.95 -16.47 14.26
CA PHE A 33 5.96 -15.01 14.41
C PHE A 33 4.85 -14.61 15.40
N PRO A 34 5.14 -14.53 16.71
CA PRO A 34 4.14 -14.14 17.70
C PRO A 34 3.88 -12.64 17.65
N ALA A 35 2.65 -12.23 17.97
CA ALA A 35 2.28 -10.84 18.15
C ALA A 35 3.06 -10.22 19.32
N GLY A 36 3.93 -9.26 19.04
CA GLY A 36 4.82 -8.66 20.05
C GLY A 36 5.43 -7.31 19.62
N THR A 37 6.24 -6.72 20.50
CA THR A 37 6.70 -5.32 20.42
C THR A 37 7.83 -5.03 19.41
N SER A 38 8.30 -6.01 18.64
CA SER A 38 9.52 -5.91 17.81
C SER A 38 9.30 -6.03 16.30
N LEU A 39 8.16 -5.57 15.80
CA LEU A 39 7.82 -5.61 14.37
C LEU A 39 8.02 -4.26 13.70
N CYS A 40 8.67 -4.25 12.55
CA CYS A 40 8.86 -3.07 11.71
C CYS A 40 8.05 -3.27 10.42
N TRP A 41 7.39 -2.21 9.95
CA TRP A 41 6.54 -2.29 8.78
C TRP A 41 6.92 -1.22 7.77
N TRP A 42 7.36 -1.63 6.59
CA TRP A 42 7.78 -0.74 5.52
C TRP A 42 6.57 -0.48 4.62
N PHE A 43 6.10 0.76 4.61
CA PHE A 43 4.87 1.17 3.92
C PHE A 43 4.99 2.63 3.44
N LEU A 44 4.30 2.97 2.35
CA LEU A 44 4.41 4.27 1.70
C LEU A 44 4.01 5.48 2.58
N HIS A 45 3.17 5.34 3.61
CA HIS A 45 2.88 6.45 4.55
C HIS A 45 2.14 6.08 5.85
N ILE A 46 2.78 6.28 7.03
CA ILE A 46 2.13 6.56 8.33
C ILE A 46 3.02 7.53 9.12
N LYS A 47 2.52 8.72 9.49
CA LYS A 47 3.24 9.65 10.37
C LYS A 47 3.40 9.09 11.80
N LYS A 48 4.65 9.04 12.26
CA LYS A 48 5.08 8.63 13.61
C LYS A 48 4.60 9.64 14.67
N LYS A 49 3.90 9.18 15.72
CA LYS A 49 3.85 9.88 17.02
C LYS A 49 4.76 9.17 18.02
N LYS A 50 5.61 9.94 18.72
CA LYS A 50 6.33 9.49 19.92
C LYS A 50 5.34 9.51 21.10
N LYS A 51 5.05 8.36 21.70
CA LYS A 51 4.62 8.24 23.10
C LYS A 51 5.48 7.17 23.78
N LYS A 52 5.89 7.45 25.01
CA LYS A 52 6.64 6.57 25.93
C LYS A 52 5.64 5.67 26.65
N THR A 53 5.47 4.43 26.21
CA THR A 53 4.89 3.31 26.97
C THR A 53 5.21 2.01 26.22
N ASP A 54 5.25 0.87 26.90
CA ASP A 54 5.58 -0.48 26.39
C ASP A 54 4.61 -1.07 25.34
N SER A 55 3.92 -0.20 24.60
CA SER A 55 2.99 -0.52 23.52
C SER A 55 3.71 -1.06 22.27
N VAL A 56 3.07 -2.01 21.59
CA VAL A 56 3.46 -2.50 20.25
C VAL A 56 3.76 -1.30 19.35
N ARG A 57 5.00 -1.19 18.89
CA ARG A 57 5.46 -0.07 18.06
C ARG A 57 5.68 -0.53 16.63
N LEU A 58 4.68 -0.30 15.79
CA LEU A 58 4.86 -0.35 14.34
C LEU A 58 5.72 0.86 13.93
N ILE A 59 6.95 0.60 13.50
CA ILE A 59 7.77 1.62 12.86
C ILE A 59 7.40 1.61 11.38
N GLY A 60 6.73 2.67 10.93
CA GLY A 60 6.49 2.94 9.51
C GLY A 60 7.68 3.67 8.91
N THR A 61 8.23 3.15 7.82
CA THR A 61 9.24 3.85 7.01
C THR A 61 8.67 4.19 5.65
N ILE A 62 8.81 5.45 5.27
CA ILE A 62 8.38 6.01 3.99
C ILE A 62 9.55 5.98 3.01
N LEU A 63 9.39 5.22 1.94
CA LEU A 63 10.36 5.13 0.84
C LEU A 63 10.29 6.35 -0.05
N HIS A 64 11.35 6.59 -0.82
CA HIS A 64 11.29 7.57 -1.89
C HIS A 64 10.33 7.11 -2.99
N PRO A 65 9.42 7.97 -3.48
CA PRO A 65 8.42 7.58 -4.49
C PRO A 65 9.04 7.24 -5.85
N LEU A 66 10.19 7.83 -6.16
CA LEU A 66 10.92 7.56 -7.40
C LEU A 66 11.76 6.28 -7.27
N MET A 67 11.56 5.33 -8.18
CA MET A 67 12.42 4.15 -8.26
C MET A 67 13.83 4.53 -8.75
N GLN A 68 14.86 3.85 -8.23
CA GLN A 68 16.26 4.08 -8.59
C GLN A 68 16.94 2.76 -8.94
N ARG A 69 18.01 2.80 -9.74
CA ARG A 69 18.85 1.62 -9.98
C ARG A 69 19.39 1.10 -8.65
N THR A 70 19.10 -0.15 -8.35
CA THR A 70 19.45 -0.75 -7.05
C THR A 70 20.91 -1.18 -6.97
N ARG A 71 21.56 -1.37 -8.12
CA ARG A 71 23.00 -1.64 -8.24
C ARG A 71 23.59 -0.66 -9.25
N PRO A 72 23.76 0.63 -8.88
CA PRO A 72 24.19 1.66 -9.82
C PRO A 72 25.61 1.43 -10.37
N ASP A 73 26.44 0.71 -9.61
CA ASP A 73 27.83 0.39 -9.96
C ASP A 73 27.95 -0.85 -10.87
N ASP A 74 26.88 -1.64 -11.01
CA ASP A 74 26.82 -2.81 -11.87
C ASP A 74 26.10 -2.46 -13.17
N LYS A 75 26.84 -2.47 -14.28
CA LYS A 75 26.31 -2.07 -15.60
C LYS A 75 25.30 -3.09 -16.13
N ASP A 76 25.46 -4.36 -15.79
CA ASP A 76 24.62 -5.47 -16.28
C ASP A 76 23.31 -5.57 -15.48
N ASP A 77 23.30 -5.04 -14.25
CA ASP A 77 22.12 -5.02 -13.39
C ASP A 77 21.22 -3.80 -13.65
N THR A 78 20.26 -3.98 -14.54
CA THR A 78 19.29 -2.94 -14.92
C THR A 78 18.13 -2.77 -13.92
N HIS A 79 18.11 -3.53 -12.82
CA HIS A 79 16.98 -3.49 -11.90
C HIS A 79 16.85 -2.12 -11.21
N SER A 80 15.62 -1.60 -11.22
CA SER A 80 15.24 -0.39 -10.51
C SER A 80 14.16 -0.69 -9.47
N GLY A 81 14.24 -0.06 -8.30
CA GLY A 81 13.32 -0.34 -7.21
C GLY A 81 13.30 0.74 -6.13
N TRP A 82 12.62 0.40 -5.03
CA TRP A 82 12.37 1.31 -3.93
C TRP A 82 13.63 1.63 -3.12
N THR A 83 13.78 2.92 -2.78
CA THR A 83 14.99 3.47 -2.15
C THR A 83 14.67 4.11 -0.80
N PHE A 84 15.54 3.86 0.18
CA PHE A 84 15.57 4.56 1.46
C PHE A 84 16.35 5.86 1.33
N VAL A 85 15.77 6.96 1.79
CA VAL A 85 16.38 8.28 1.70
C VAL A 85 16.17 9.03 3.01
N ASP A 86 17.22 9.67 3.49
CA ASP A 86 17.13 10.67 4.56
C ASP A 86 17.01 12.07 3.95
N PRO A 87 15.85 12.74 4.08
CA PRO A 87 15.65 14.07 3.51
C PRO A 87 16.61 15.12 4.08
N ALA A 88 17.19 14.90 5.27
CA ALA A 88 18.14 15.82 5.88
C ALA A 88 19.49 15.84 5.16
N THR A 89 19.89 14.73 4.55
CA THR A 89 21.17 14.61 3.83
C THR A 89 20.98 14.58 2.32
N THR A 90 19.85 14.05 1.86
CA THR A 90 19.48 13.92 0.45
C THR A 90 18.08 14.50 0.27
N PRO A 91 17.95 15.83 0.18
CA PRO A 91 16.63 16.48 0.08
C PRO A 91 15.95 16.25 -1.28
N PHE A 92 16.72 15.93 -2.33
CA PHE A 92 16.22 15.69 -3.67
C PHE A 92 16.95 14.52 -4.34
N LEU A 93 16.25 13.79 -5.22
CA LEU A 93 16.84 12.80 -6.13
C LEU A 93 16.61 13.17 -7.59
N THR A 94 17.56 12.79 -8.45
CA THR A 94 17.40 12.91 -9.90
C THR A 94 16.53 11.76 -10.45
N GLY A 95 15.74 12.06 -11.48
CA GLY A 95 14.93 11.10 -12.22
C GLY A 95 15.74 9.93 -12.81
N PRO A 96 15.14 8.76 -13.07
CA PRO A 96 15.79 7.66 -13.80
C PRO A 96 16.22 8.04 -15.23
N THR A 97 15.62 9.10 -15.78
CA THR A 97 15.95 9.68 -17.08
C THR A 97 17.17 10.62 -17.03
N GLY A 98 17.75 10.84 -15.85
CA GLY A 98 18.81 11.83 -15.64
C GLY A 98 18.31 13.27 -15.55
N HIS A 99 16.99 13.50 -15.63
CA HIS A 99 16.37 14.82 -15.57
C HIS A 99 15.48 14.99 -14.34
N GLY A 100 15.20 16.25 -14.01
CA GLY A 100 14.31 16.63 -12.92
C GLY A 100 14.94 16.51 -11.52
N SER A 101 14.28 17.14 -10.56
CA SER A 101 14.64 17.11 -9.15
C SER A 101 13.41 16.76 -8.33
N TYR A 102 13.44 15.61 -7.68
CA TYR A 102 12.30 14.99 -7.01
C TYR A 102 12.48 15.08 -5.50
N SER A 103 11.56 15.76 -4.82
CA SER A 103 11.63 15.99 -3.37
C SER A 103 11.60 14.68 -2.57
N SER A 104 12.53 14.55 -1.64
CA SER A 104 12.53 13.46 -0.65
C SER A 104 11.70 13.79 0.59
N GLU A 105 11.00 14.93 0.62
CA GLU A 105 10.20 15.34 1.80
C GLU A 105 9.26 14.22 2.27
N GLY A 106 9.27 13.94 3.58
CA GLY A 106 8.43 12.92 4.18
C GLY A 106 8.98 11.49 4.07
N CYS A 107 10.05 11.25 3.29
CA CYS A 107 10.78 10.00 3.31
C CYS A 107 11.54 9.81 4.63
N THR A 108 11.90 8.57 4.92
CA THR A 108 12.68 8.22 6.10
C THR A 108 13.72 7.16 5.76
N PRO A 109 14.94 7.25 6.33
CA PRO A 109 15.95 6.22 6.11
C PRO A 109 15.58 4.90 6.82
N ASP A 110 16.21 3.81 6.41
CA ASP A 110 16.11 2.53 7.12
C ASP A 110 16.87 2.61 8.45
N SER A 111 16.12 2.81 9.54
CA SER A 111 16.66 2.84 10.91
C SER A 111 16.91 1.46 11.56
N VAL A 112 16.66 0.36 10.85
CA VAL A 112 16.75 -1.00 11.37
C VAL A 112 17.93 -1.77 10.76
N ASN A 113 18.03 -1.80 9.44
CA ASN A 113 19.09 -2.54 8.74
C ASN A 113 20.10 -1.61 8.06
N ASN A 114 19.86 -0.30 8.07
CA ASN A 114 20.63 0.67 7.29
C ASN A 114 20.72 0.29 5.80
N ALA A 115 19.69 -0.35 5.25
CA ALA A 115 19.62 -0.67 3.83
C ALA A 115 19.46 0.60 2.99
N ARG A 116 19.97 0.56 1.75
CA ARG A 116 19.78 1.62 0.77
C ARG A 116 18.55 1.35 -0.09
N PHE A 117 18.28 0.09 -0.39
CA PHE A 117 17.16 -0.34 -1.23
C PHE A 117 16.33 -1.44 -0.56
N ILE A 118 15.05 -1.55 -0.92
CA ILE A 118 14.21 -2.69 -0.49
C ILE A 118 14.81 -4.01 -0.97
N ARG A 119 15.44 -4.02 -2.14
CA ARG A 119 16.16 -5.18 -2.68
C ARG A 119 17.18 -5.75 -1.70
N ASP A 120 17.91 -4.90 -0.98
CA ASP A 120 18.94 -5.32 -0.02
C ASP A 120 18.32 -6.18 1.12
N LEU A 121 17.10 -5.84 1.54
CA LEU A 121 16.37 -6.60 2.57
C LEU A 121 15.94 -7.97 2.05
N TYR A 122 15.54 -8.07 0.79
CA TYR A 122 15.17 -9.35 0.19
C TYR A 122 16.38 -10.25 -0.05
N GLU A 123 17.47 -9.72 -0.60
CA GLU A 123 18.69 -10.49 -0.86
C GLU A 123 19.33 -11.01 0.42
N LYS A 124 19.13 -10.31 1.55
CA LYS A 124 19.49 -10.80 2.88
C LYS A 124 18.70 -12.04 3.32
N CYS A 125 17.48 -12.21 2.81
CA CYS A 125 16.58 -13.30 3.18
C CYS A 125 16.53 -14.43 2.15
N THR A 126 16.93 -14.19 0.90
CA THR A 126 16.90 -15.21 -0.15
C THR A 126 17.82 -14.89 -1.33
N THR A 127 18.40 -15.93 -1.91
CA THR A 127 19.16 -15.88 -3.17
C THR A 127 18.31 -16.24 -4.39
N GLU A 128 17.09 -16.74 -4.21
CA GLU A 128 16.22 -17.08 -5.33
C GLU A 128 15.64 -15.82 -5.97
N LYS A 129 15.47 -15.87 -7.28
CA LYS A 129 14.85 -14.79 -8.05
C LYS A 129 13.42 -14.53 -7.56
N THR A 130 13.15 -13.31 -7.13
CA THR A 130 11.84 -12.88 -6.63
C THR A 130 11.59 -11.40 -6.93
N ALA A 131 10.32 -10.98 -6.88
CA ALA A 131 9.97 -9.58 -7.02
C ALA A 131 10.18 -8.83 -5.69
N TYR A 132 10.95 -7.74 -5.73
CA TYR A 132 11.20 -6.89 -4.56
C TYR A 132 10.06 -5.88 -4.40
N SER A 133 9.04 -6.24 -3.61
CA SER A 133 7.80 -5.49 -3.49
C SER A 133 7.66 -4.77 -2.16
N VAL A 134 6.76 -3.79 -2.13
CA VAL A 134 6.18 -3.24 -0.91
C VAL A 134 4.67 -3.48 -0.92
N PRO A 135 4.01 -3.59 0.24
CA PRO A 135 4.55 -3.45 1.59
C PRO A 135 5.44 -4.62 2.03
N LEU A 136 6.30 -4.37 3.03
CA LEU A 136 7.18 -5.38 3.62
C LEU A 136 7.02 -5.39 5.14
N LEU A 137 6.64 -6.52 5.71
CA LEU A 137 6.57 -6.72 7.15
C LEU A 137 7.83 -7.44 7.61
N TRP A 138 8.57 -6.82 8.54
CA TRP A 138 9.91 -7.23 8.96
C TRP A 138 9.94 -7.58 10.45
N ASP A 139 10.54 -8.72 10.79
CA ASP A 139 10.84 -9.12 12.15
C ASP A 139 12.24 -8.64 12.53
N LYS A 140 12.33 -7.72 13.49
CA LYS A 140 13.61 -7.17 13.95
C LYS A 140 14.44 -8.16 14.77
N LYS A 141 13.80 -9.10 15.47
CA LYS A 141 14.50 -10.09 16.30
C LYS A 141 15.08 -11.20 15.44
N LYS A 142 14.26 -11.70 14.51
CA LYS A 142 14.67 -12.75 13.56
C LYS A 142 15.42 -12.22 12.35
N ASN A 143 15.44 -10.89 12.18
CA ASN A 143 16.17 -10.21 11.12
C ASN A 143 15.76 -10.71 9.72
N THR A 144 14.45 -10.91 9.52
CA THR A 144 13.89 -11.53 8.32
C THR A 144 12.54 -10.93 7.92
N ILE A 145 12.12 -11.19 6.68
CA ILE A 145 10.80 -10.83 6.16
C ILE A 145 9.75 -11.81 6.71
N VAL A 146 8.71 -11.27 7.35
CA VAL A 146 7.54 -12.04 7.77
C VAL A 146 6.63 -12.26 6.56
N SER A 147 6.18 -11.16 5.95
CA SER A 147 5.29 -11.19 4.80
C SER A 147 5.52 -9.99 3.88
N ASN A 148 5.34 -10.19 2.59
CA ASN A 148 5.25 -9.13 1.59
C ASN A 148 3.91 -9.12 0.85
N ASP A 149 2.91 -9.83 1.38
CA ASP A 149 1.55 -9.80 0.84
C ASP A 149 0.68 -8.80 1.61
N SER A 150 0.24 -7.75 0.93
CA SER A 150 -0.52 -6.67 1.56
C SER A 150 -1.85 -7.13 2.15
N ALA A 151 -2.54 -8.07 1.49
CA ALA A 151 -3.84 -8.58 1.93
C ALA A 151 -3.71 -9.40 3.21
N ASP A 152 -2.68 -10.24 3.28
CA ASP A 152 -2.37 -10.99 4.50
C ASP A 152 -1.98 -10.04 5.64
N ILE A 153 -1.14 -9.03 5.36
CA ILE A 153 -0.66 -8.07 6.38
C ILE A 153 -1.83 -7.31 7.00
N VAL A 154 -2.77 -6.79 6.20
CA VAL A 154 -3.92 -6.06 6.76
C VAL A 154 -4.85 -6.99 7.57
N ARG A 155 -4.99 -8.26 7.20
CA ARG A 155 -5.72 -9.27 7.98
C ARG A 155 -5.02 -9.58 9.30
N MET A 156 -3.69 -9.67 9.31
CA MET A 156 -2.90 -9.81 10.54
C MET A 156 -3.16 -8.62 11.46
N PHE A 157 -3.11 -7.39 10.96
CA PHE A 157 -3.35 -6.20 11.79
C PHE A 157 -4.78 -6.10 12.31
N ASN A 158 -5.76 -6.66 11.61
CA ASN A 158 -7.15 -6.68 12.05
C ASN A 158 -7.34 -7.48 13.35
N SER A 159 -6.61 -8.59 13.55
CA SER A 159 -6.92 -9.52 14.65
C SER A 159 -5.72 -10.06 15.44
N ALA A 160 -4.51 -10.10 14.90
CA ALA A 160 -3.37 -10.75 15.56
C ALA A 160 -2.91 -10.02 16.83
N PHE A 161 -3.21 -8.73 16.95
CA PHE A 161 -2.79 -7.89 18.08
C PHE A 161 -3.91 -7.57 19.06
N ALA A 162 -5.10 -8.17 18.92
CA ALA A 162 -6.27 -7.78 19.70
C ALA A 162 -6.08 -7.93 21.22
N ASP A 163 -5.23 -8.85 21.67
CA ASP A 163 -4.94 -9.05 23.10
C ASP A 163 -3.99 -7.96 23.65
N LEU A 164 -3.21 -7.31 22.77
CA LEU A 164 -2.25 -6.25 23.13
C LEU A 164 -2.83 -4.85 22.93
N VAL A 165 -3.65 -4.67 21.90
CA VAL A 165 -4.33 -3.43 21.55
C VAL A 165 -5.77 -3.79 21.18
N PRO A 166 -6.67 -3.91 22.18
CA PRO A 166 -8.06 -4.24 21.94
C PRO A 166 -8.71 -3.20 21.02
N SER A 167 -9.42 -3.70 20.01
CA SER A 167 -10.19 -2.90 19.06
C SER A 167 -11.64 -3.33 19.09
N LYS A 168 -12.56 -2.37 19.08
CA LYS A 168 -14.00 -2.63 18.87
C LYS A 168 -14.34 -2.79 17.39
N LEU A 169 -13.37 -2.52 16.50
CA LEU A 169 -13.52 -2.63 15.05
C LEU A 169 -12.95 -3.97 14.58
N ASP A 170 -13.79 -4.74 13.89
CA ASP A 170 -13.39 -5.86 13.03
C ASP A 170 -13.74 -5.49 11.59
N LEU A 171 -12.72 -5.32 10.76
CA LEU A 171 -12.86 -4.97 9.34
C LEU A 171 -12.98 -6.21 8.45
N TYR A 172 -12.95 -7.42 9.03
CA TYR A 172 -13.12 -8.68 8.31
C TYR A 172 -13.93 -9.72 9.13
N PRO A 173 -15.13 -9.35 9.59
CA PRO A 173 -15.93 -10.17 10.49
C PRO A 173 -16.45 -11.41 9.76
N GLN A 174 -16.54 -12.52 10.48
CA GLN A 174 -16.75 -13.87 9.92
C GLN A 174 -17.99 -13.94 9.03
N GLU A 175 -19.08 -13.35 9.47
CA GLU A 175 -20.39 -13.36 8.81
C GLU A 175 -20.43 -12.58 7.49
N LEU A 176 -19.48 -11.65 7.26
CA LEU A 176 -19.40 -10.86 6.02
C LEU A 176 -18.26 -11.28 5.10
N ARG A 177 -17.42 -12.25 5.49
CA ARG A 177 -16.21 -12.59 4.73
C ARG A 177 -16.49 -12.96 3.28
N SER A 178 -17.56 -13.70 3.03
CA SER A 178 -17.93 -14.09 1.65
C SER A 178 -18.27 -12.89 0.79
N GLU A 179 -19.11 -11.98 1.30
CA GLU A 179 -19.50 -10.73 0.60
C GLU A 179 -18.29 -9.82 0.39
N ILE A 180 -17.43 -9.68 1.42
CA ILE A 180 -16.20 -8.89 1.34
C ILE A 180 -15.24 -9.48 0.30
N ASP A 181 -15.02 -10.79 0.31
CA ASP A 181 -14.11 -11.46 -0.62
C ASP A 181 -14.60 -11.35 -2.07
N GLU A 182 -15.90 -11.50 -2.31
CA GLU A 182 -16.49 -11.31 -3.65
C GLU A 182 -16.30 -9.86 -4.13
N ILE A 183 -16.63 -8.88 -3.29
CA ILE A 183 -16.49 -7.46 -3.63
C ILE A 183 -15.03 -7.12 -3.94
N ASN A 184 -14.11 -7.58 -3.11
CA ASN A 184 -12.69 -7.35 -3.32
C ASN A 184 -12.18 -7.96 -4.62
N GLU A 185 -12.68 -9.13 -5.01
CA GLU A 185 -12.20 -9.83 -6.19
C GLU A 185 -12.44 -9.01 -7.46
N TRP A 186 -13.67 -8.54 -7.67
CA TRP A 186 -13.96 -7.74 -8.86
C TRP A 186 -13.39 -6.32 -8.75
N ILE A 187 -13.40 -5.68 -7.57
CA ILE A 187 -12.76 -4.36 -7.40
C ILE A 187 -11.27 -4.45 -7.75
N TYR A 188 -10.58 -5.50 -7.27
CA TYR A 188 -9.18 -5.69 -7.59
C TYR A 188 -8.97 -5.99 -9.08
N ASN A 189 -9.70 -6.95 -9.65
CA ASN A 189 -9.44 -7.41 -11.02
C ASN A 189 -9.84 -6.39 -12.09
N ASP A 190 -10.96 -5.70 -11.87
CA ASP A 190 -11.64 -4.90 -12.90
C ASP A 190 -11.32 -3.42 -12.74
N VAL A 191 -11.09 -2.94 -11.51
CA VAL A 191 -10.75 -1.53 -11.26
C VAL A 191 -9.27 -1.40 -10.88
N GLY A 192 -8.87 -1.93 -9.73
CA GLY A 192 -7.55 -1.70 -9.13
C GLY A 192 -6.38 -2.16 -10.01
N HIS A 193 -6.46 -3.36 -10.56
CA HIS A 193 -5.50 -3.90 -11.52
C HIS A 193 -5.93 -3.62 -12.98
N GLY A 194 -7.20 -3.31 -13.22
CA GLY A 194 -7.70 -2.91 -14.54
C GLY A 194 -7.01 -1.66 -15.06
N VAL A 195 -6.83 -0.63 -14.23
CA VAL A 195 -6.10 0.60 -14.63
C VAL A 195 -4.63 0.34 -14.97
N TYR A 196 -3.99 -0.63 -14.34
CA TYR A 196 -2.63 -1.06 -14.69
C TYR A 196 -2.61 -1.75 -16.05
N LYS A 197 -3.58 -2.62 -16.33
CA LYS A 197 -3.73 -3.25 -17.65
C LYS A 197 -3.93 -2.21 -18.75
N CYS A 198 -4.67 -1.13 -18.48
CA CYS A 198 -4.81 0.00 -19.40
C CYS A 198 -3.46 0.70 -19.62
N GLY A 199 -2.81 1.15 -18.54
CA GLY A 199 -1.58 1.94 -18.63
C GLY A 199 -0.40 1.20 -19.26
N PHE A 200 -0.34 -0.13 -19.12
CA PHE A 200 0.73 -0.97 -19.66
C PHE A 200 0.32 -1.80 -20.88
N ALA A 201 -0.82 -1.51 -21.50
CA ALA A 201 -1.26 -2.19 -22.70
C ALA A 201 -0.25 -1.99 -23.85
N GLY A 202 0.17 -3.10 -24.47
CA GLY A 202 1.11 -3.06 -25.59
C GLY A 202 0.45 -2.77 -26.95
N THR A 203 -0.87 -2.83 -27.04
CA THR A 203 -1.64 -2.57 -28.26
C THR A 203 -2.94 -1.83 -27.94
N GLN A 204 -3.53 -1.19 -28.96
CA GLN A 204 -4.80 -0.46 -28.83
C GLN A 204 -5.94 -1.40 -28.41
N GLU A 205 -5.99 -2.61 -28.98
CA GLU A 205 -7.05 -3.58 -28.70
C GLU A 205 -7.02 -4.06 -27.25
N LEU A 206 -5.81 -4.25 -26.69
CA LEU A 206 -5.64 -4.60 -25.28
C LEU A 206 -6.00 -3.44 -24.35
N TYR A 207 -5.70 -2.21 -24.76
CA TYR A 207 -6.12 -1.01 -24.04
C TYR A 207 -7.64 -0.88 -24.03
N ASP A 208 -8.29 -0.98 -25.19
CA ASP A 208 -9.74 -0.83 -25.36
C ASP A 208 -10.51 -1.87 -24.53
N ALA A 209 -10.08 -3.13 -24.58
CA ALA A 209 -10.69 -4.18 -23.76
C ALA A 209 -10.48 -3.97 -22.25
N ALA A 210 -9.32 -3.44 -21.84
CA ALA A 210 -9.04 -3.17 -20.43
C ALA A 210 -9.84 -1.97 -19.91
N VAL A 211 -9.93 -0.89 -20.69
CA VAL A 211 -10.61 0.34 -20.27
C VAL A 211 -12.12 0.15 -20.21
N GLU A 212 -12.71 -0.59 -21.16
CA GLU A 212 -14.13 -0.96 -21.12
C GLU A 212 -14.46 -1.71 -19.82
N LYS A 213 -13.60 -2.66 -19.42
CA LYS A 213 -13.77 -3.41 -18.18
C LYS A 213 -13.65 -2.53 -16.93
N VAL A 214 -12.74 -1.54 -16.93
CA VAL A 214 -12.60 -0.58 -15.83
C VAL A 214 -13.88 0.23 -15.67
N PHE A 215 -14.42 0.79 -16.75
CA PHE A 215 -15.65 1.59 -16.68
C PHE A 215 -16.86 0.76 -16.26
N ALA A 216 -17.01 -0.48 -16.76
CA ALA A 216 -18.05 -1.38 -16.29
C ALA A 216 -17.93 -1.69 -14.77
N GLY A 217 -16.70 -1.84 -14.27
CA GLY A 217 -16.44 -1.97 -12.83
C GLY A 217 -16.80 -0.71 -12.04
N LEU A 218 -16.54 0.48 -12.57
CA LEU A 218 -16.92 1.74 -11.94
C LEU A 218 -18.44 1.94 -11.93
N ASP A 219 -19.15 1.57 -12.99
CA ASP A 219 -20.62 1.61 -13.03
C ASP A 219 -21.24 0.68 -11.98
N ARG A 220 -20.70 -0.54 -11.85
CA ARG A 220 -21.09 -1.46 -10.77
C ARG A 220 -20.85 -0.86 -9.39
N ALA A 221 -19.70 -0.20 -9.19
CA ALA A 221 -19.37 0.47 -7.93
C ALA A 221 -20.37 1.60 -7.62
N GLU A 222 -20.73 2.40 -8.62
CA GLU A 222 -21.67 3.51 -8.47
C GLU A 222 -23.07 3.02 -8.06
N ILE A 223 -23.56 1.93 -8.68
CA ILE A 223 -24.84 1.31 -8.29
C ILE A 223 -24.82 0.92 -6.82
N ILE A 224 -23.76 0.22 -6.36
CA ILE A 224 -23.60 -0.18 -4.95
C ILE A 224 -23.57 1.07 -4.03
N LEU A 225 -22.79 2.09 -4.41
CA LEU A 225 -22.62 3.32 -3.63
C LEU A 225 -23.90 4.18 -3.57
N SER A 226 -24.80 4.03 -4.54
CA SER A 226 -26.10 4.69 -4.54
C SER A 226 -27.01 4.20 -3.41
N GLU A 227 -26.77 2.99 -2.90
CA GLU A 227 -27.58 2.32 -1.86
C GLU A 227 -26.85 2.13 -0.52
N HIS A 228 -25.52 2.23 -0.50
CA HIS A 228 -24.72 1.87 0.69
C HIS A 228 -23.67 2.89 1.09
N ARG A 229 -23.68 3.34 2.35
CA ARG A 229 -22.84 4.43 2.90
C ARG A 229 -21.34 4.37 2.55
N PHE A 230 -20.71 3.21 2.75
CA PHE A 230 -19.25 3.02 2.70
C PHE A 230 -18.74 2.62 1.30
N LEU A 231 -17.41 2.50 1.17
CA LEU A 231 -16.65 2.40 -0.11
C LEU A 231 -16.49 3.72 -0.86
N TYR A 232 -17.06 4.81 -0.35
CA TYR A 232 -16.94 6.14 -0.93
C TYR A 232 -15.65 6.84 -0.49
N VAL A 233 -14.82 7.24 -1.46
CA VAL A 233 -13.49 7.83 -1.21
C VAL A 233 -13.55 9.09 -0.35
N ARG A 234 -14.51 10.00 -0.56
CA ARG A 234 -14.56 11.27 0.17
C ARG A 234 -14.92 11.09 1.66
N GLU A 235 -15.85 10.19 1.96
CA GLU A 235 -16.19 9.79 3.34
C GLU A 235 -14.96 9.22 4.05
N ILE A 236 -14.28 8.27 3.41
CA ILE A 236 -13.12 7.60 3.99
C ILE A 236 -11.95 8.58 4.18
N TYR A 237 -11.72 9.47 3.21
CA TYR A 237 -10.67 10.49 3.29
C TYR A 237 -10.87 11.40 4.50
N GLN A 238 -12.11 11.77 4.81
CA GLN A 238 -12.44 12.70 5.90
C GLN A 238 -12.30 12.07 7.30
N PHE A 239 -12.03 10.77 7.41
CA PHE A 239 -11.61 10.19 8.68
C PHE A 239 -10.26 10.79 9.13
N SER A 240 -10.21 11.28 10.37
CA SER A 240 -9.12 12.11 10.92
C SER A 240 -7.71 11.49 10.84
N ARG A 241 -7.61 10.17 10.67
CA ARG A 241 -6.36 9.41 10.51
C ARG A 241 -6.08 9.03 9.06
N MET A 242 -7.09 8.92 8.20
CA MET A 242 -6.94 8.51 6.80
C MET A 242 -6.37 9.63 5.91
N ALA A 243 -6.84 10.87 6.05
CA ALA A 243 -6.24 12.00 5.32
C ALA A 243 -4.72 12.11 5.54
N LYS A 244 -4.25 11.74 6.73
CA LYS A 244 -2.83 11.77 7.11
C LYS A 244 -1.99 10.66 6.47
N THR A 245 -2.60 9.67 5.82
CA THR A 245 -1.90 8.58 5.11
C THR A 245 -1.79 8.85 3.60
N VAL A 246 -2.40 9.92 3.08
CA VAL A 246 -2.42 10.24 1.65
C VAL A 246 -1.48 11.41 1.35
N VAL A 247 -0.44 11.15 0.56
CA VAL A 247 0.52 12.17 0.09
C VAL A 247 0.47 12.23 -1.43
N MET A 248 -0.40 13.09 -1.96
CA MET A 248 -0.59 13.23 -3.41
C MET A 248 0.70 13.54 -4.19
N PRO A 249 1.62 14.40 -3.68
CA PRO A 249 2.91 14.59 -4.34
C PRO A 249 3.70 13.29 -4.52
N HIS A 250 3.76 12.43 -3.50
CA HIS A 250 4.47 11.14 -3.59
C HIS A 250 3.81 10.22 -4.62
N ILE A 251 2.48 10.17 -4.64
CA ILE A 251 1.73 9.37 -5.62
C ILE A 251 2.06 9.86 -7.04
N ALA A 252 1.89 11.15 -7.31
CA ALA A 252 2.15 11.72 -8.63
C ALA A 252 3.61 11.50 -9.07
N MET A 253 4.57 11.82 -8.20
CA MET A 253 5.99 11.63 -8.49
C MET A 253 6.34 10.17 -8.80
N HIS A 254 5.74 9.22 -8.09
CA HIS A 254 5.96 7.80 -8.36
C HIS A 254 5.51 7.43 -9.78
N TYR A 255 4.24 7.70 -10.11
CA TYR A 255 3.66 7.26 -11.37
C TYR A 255 4.27 7.99 -12.57
N TYR A 256 4.42 9.32 -12.50
CA TYR A 256 4.98 10.11 -13.60
C TYR A 256 6.50 10.00 -13.71
N GLY A 257 7.22 9.87 -12.60
CA GLY A 257 8.69 9.86 -12.60
C GLY A 257 9.32 8.47 -12.80
N SER A 258 8.65 7.39 -12.37
CA SER A 258 9.25 6.04 -12.41
C SER A 258 8.91 5.27 -13.69
N HIS A 259 7.75 5.51 -14.32
CA HIS A 259 7.32 4.79 -15.53
C HIS A 259 7.85 5.49 -16.80
N THR A 260 9.16 5.52 -16.96
CA THR A 260 9.84 6.24 -18.06
C THR A 260 9.48 5.74 -19.46
N HIS A 261 9.03 4.49 -19.58
CA HIS A 261 8.52 3.93 -20.84
C HIS A 261 7.13 4.49 -21.23
N LEU A 262 6.36 5.00 -20.27
CA LEU A 262 5.08 5.69 -20.51
C LEU A 262 5.26 7.21 -20.54
N ASN A 263 6.13 7.75 -19.69
CA ASN A 263 6.42 9.17 -19.59
C ASN A 263 7.94 9.44 -19.73
N PRO A 264 8.47 9.49 -20.97
CA PRO A 264 9.92 9.59 -21.21
C PRO A 264 10.59 10.84 -20.63
N PHE A 265 9.82 11.91 -20.42
CA PHE A 265 10.35 13.16 -19.87
C PHE A 265 10.27 13.24 -18.35
N GLY A 266 9.54 12.32 -17.70
CA GLY A 266 9.33 12.35 -16.25
C GLY A 266 8.58 13.61 -15.77
N ILE A 267 7.83 14.27 -16.65
CA ILE A 267 7.07 15.48 -16.28
C ILE A 267 5.93 15.07 -15.35
N VAL A 268 5.90 15.66 -14.15
CA VAL A 268 4.81 15.47 -13.19
C VAL A 268 3.74 16.52 -13.44
N LEU A 269 2.53 16.08 -13.76
CA LEU A 269 1.41 16.99 -13.95
C LEU A 269 0.98 17.61 -12.62
N ALA A 270 0.57 18.88 -12.65
CA ALA A 270 0.15 19.61 -11.46
C ALA A 270 -1.22 19.19 -10.90
N GLY A 271 -2.02 18.43 -11.65
CA GLY A 271 -3.41 18.12 -11.34
C GLY A 271 -3.72 16.62 -11.29
N PRO A 272 -4.99 16.24 -11.01
CA PRO A 272 -6.14 17.13 -10.78
C PRO A 272 -6.20 17.69 -9.35
N ASN A 273 -6.60 18.95 -9.22
CA ASN A 273 -6.84 19.61 -7.92
C ASN A 273 -8.19 19.19 -7.35
N VAL A 274 -8.30 17.92 -6.94
CA VAL A 274 -9.50 17.39 -6.31
C VAL A 274 -9.50 17.73 -4.83
N ASP A 275 -10.50 18.50 -4.39
CA ASP A 275 -10.73 18.77 -2.98
C ASP A 275 -11.57 17.65 -2.34
N PHE A 276 -10.87 16.73 -1.65
CA PHE A 276 -11.49 15.64 -0.89
C PHE A 276 -12.09 16.08 0.45
N THR A 277 -11.90 17.34 0.86
CA THR A 277 -12.47 17.90 2.10
C THR A 277 -13.86 18.50 1.92
N ARG A 278 -14.31 18.63 0.66
CA ARG A 278 -15.67 19.12 0.36
C ARG A 278 -16.73 18.29 1.10
N PRO A 279 -17.82 18.91 1.58
CA PRO A 279 -18.94 18.17 2.14
C PRO A 279 -19.47 17.08 1.19
N HIS A 280 -20.03 16.03 1.76
CA HIS A 280 -20.76 14.98 1.06
C HIS A 280 -22.01 14.61 1.86
N ASP A 281 -22.94 13.90 1.22
CA ASP A 281 -24.27 13.60 1.75
C ASP A 281 -24.41 12.16 2.29
N ARG A 282 -23.30 11.45 2.50
CA ARG A 282 -23.31 10.04 2.94
C ARG A 282 -24.02 9.79 4.27
N ASP A 283 -24.24 10.83 5.07
CA ASP A 283 -25.09 10.76 6.27
C ASP A 283 -26.55 10.42 6.00
N ARG A 284 -27.04 10.55 4.75
CA ARG A 284 -28.39 10.12 4.36
C ARG A 284 -28.63 8.62 4.51
N PHE A 285 -27.57 7.81 4.57
CA PHE A 285 -27.64 6.37 4.81
C PHE A 285 -27.58 6.09 6.32
N THR A 286 -28.75 6.10 6.97
CA THR A 286 -28.90 5.98 8.44
C THR A 286 -28.74 4.55 8.96
N ASN A 287 -28.74 3.55 8.09
CA ASN A 287 -28.58 2.13 8.42
C ASN A 287 -27.12 1.69 8.64
N ALA A 288 -26.16 2.61 8.53
CA ALA A 288 -24.74 2.32 8.64
C ALA A 288 -24.15 2.83 9.97
N VAL A 289 -23.43 1.95 10.68
CA VAL A 289 -22.66 2.32 11.88
C VAL A 289 -21.33 2.90 11.46
N VAL A 290 -21.08 4.18 11.78
CA VAL A 290 -19.82 4.86 11.49
C VAL A 290 -18.77 4.51 12.54
N PRO A 291 -17.62 3.93 12.15
CA PRO A 291 -16.55 3.65 13.10
C PRO A 291 -15.93 4.93 13.64
N THR A 292 -15.78 5.00 14.96
CA THR A 292 -15.02 6.06 15.63
C THR A 292 -13.55 5.65 15.73
N PHE A 293 -12.68 6.37 15.02
CA PHE A 293 -11.23 6.17 15.08
C PHE A 293 -10.62 7.08 16.16
N GLU A 294 -10.70 6.67 17.44
CA GLU A 294 -10.01 7.33 18.55
C GLU A 294 -8.47 7.36 18.34
#